data_AF-A0A257A2G4-F1
#
_entry.id   AF-A0A257A2G4-F1
#
_cell.length_a   1.000
_cell.length_b   1.000
_cell.length_c   1.000
_cell.angle_alpha   90.00
_cell.angle_beta   90.00
_cell.angle_gamma   90.00
#
_symmetry.space_group_name_H-M   'P 1'
#
loop_
_entity.id
_entity.type
_entity.pdbx_description
1 polymer ?
#
loop_
_entity_poly.entity_id
_entity_poly.type
_entity_poly.pdbx_seq_one_letter_code
_entity_poly.pdbx_strand_id
1 'polypeptide(L)'
;MEGKVKTSIVINRELWEELKSKVGSEKGLKMLSKVVEEAIEDELCELIIMKALSKMLKPEKKIPLTIVAIKPKVPTNAGKVVRKMRESRT
;
A
#
# COMPACT_ATOMS: atom_id res chain seq x y z
N MET A 1 -28.18 2.71 -3.50
CA MET A 1 -27.74 4.10 -3.21
C MET A 1 -26.92 4.19 -1.94
N GLU A 2 -26.98 3.18 -1.06
CA GLU A 2 -26.09 3.09 0.10
C GLU A 2 -24.62 3.22 -0.32
N GLY A 3 -23.90 4.18 0.29
CA GLY A 3 -22.50 4.49 -0.05
C GLY A 3 -22.25 5.38 -1.28
N LYS A 4 -23.28 5.77 -2.06
CA LYS A 4 -23.12 6.65 -3.24
C LYS A 4 -23.60 8.08 -2.97
N VAL A 5 -22.82 9.07 -3.40
CA VAL A 5 -23.17 10.50 -3.31
C VAL A 5 -23.59 11.00 -4.69
N LYS A 6 -24.74 11.67 -4.78
CA LYS A 6 -25.16 12.37 -6.00
C LYS A 6 -24.53 13.75 -6.02
N THR A 7 -23.66 13.99 -7.00
CA THR A 7 -22.94 15.26 -7.15
C THR A 7 -23.26 15.87 -8.51
N SER A 8 -23.47 17.19 -8.55
CA SER A 8 -23.51 17.96 -9.79
C SER A 8 -22.17 18.65 -9.97
N ILE A 9 -21.56 18.51 -11.15
CA ILE A 9 -20.28 19.09 -11.50
C ILE A 9 -20.39 19.84 -12.83
N VAL A 10 -19.69 20.96 -12.94
CA VAL A 10 -19.59 21.72 -14.19
C VAL A 10 -18.32 21.27 -14.91
N ILE A 11 -18.47 20.81 -16.15
CA ILE A 11 -17.37 20.28 -16.98
C ILE A 11 -17.36 21.03 -18.30
N ASN A 12 -16.18 21.20 -18.89
CA ASN A 12 -16.05 21.67 -20.27
C ASN A 12 -16.90 20.80 -21.22
N ARG A 13 -17.65 21.46 -22.12
CA ARG A 13 -18.59 20.80 -23.02
C ARG A 13 -17.92 19.83 -23.99
N GLU A 14 -16.80 20.22 -24.59
CA GLU A 14 -16.09 19.42 -25.59
C GLU A 14 -15.53 18.14 -24.97
N LEU A 15 -14.89 18.27 -23.80
CA LEU A 15 -14.42 17.14 -23.00
C LEU A 15 -15.55 16.15 -22.67
N TRP A 16 -16.73 16.67 -22.29
CA TRP A 16 -17.88 15.81 -21.99
C TRP A 16 -18.43 15.09 -23.22
N GLU A 17 -18.47 15.74 -24.38
CA GLU A 17 -18.89 15.11 -25.63
C GLU A 17 -17.89 14.05 -26.09
N GLU A 18 -16.58 14.30 -25.99
CA GLU A 18 -15.54 13.29 -26.29
C GLU A 18 -15.65 12.08 -25.37
N LEU A 19 -15.81 12.29 -24.06
CA LEU A 19 -16.03 11.23 -23.10
C LEU A 19 -17.26 10.40 -23.47
N LYS A 20 -18.39 11.06 -23.76
CA LYS A 20 -19.63 10.37 -24.17
C LYS A 20 -19.45 9.60 -25.47
N SER A 21 -18.72 10.15 -26.44
CA SER A 21 -18.43 9.48 -27.71
C SER A 21 -17.64 8.19 -27.45
N LYS A 22 -16.52 8.29 -26.72
CA LYS A 22 -15.66 7.15 -26.38
C LYS A 22 -16.41 6.06 -25.60
N VAL A 23 -17.17 6.45 -24.57
CA VAL A 23 -17.93 5.51 -23.72
C VAL A 23 -19.16 4.95 -24.43
N GLY A 24 -19.83 5.78 -25.23
CA GLY A 24 -21.02 5.43 -26.01
C GLY A 24 -20.72 4.36 -27.06
N SER A 25 -19.53 4.40 -27.66
CA SER A 25 -19.07 3.39 -28.62
C SER A 25 -18.76 2.03 -27.98
N GLU A 26 -18.24 2.00 -26.75
CA GLU A 26 -17.73 0.76 -26.14
C GLU A 26 -18.71 0.07 -25.18
N LYS A 27 -19.47 0.82 -24.36
CA LYS A 27 -20.23 0.25 -23.22
C LYS A 27 -21.65 0.82 -23.04
N GLY A 28 -22.06 1.77 -23.88
CA GLY A 28 -23.38 2.41 -23.84
C GLY A 28 -23.54 3.46 -22.72
N LEU A 29 -24.46 4.41 -22.92
CA LEU A 29 -24.64 5.60 -22.06
C LEU A 29 -25.00 5.30 -20.59
N LYS A 30 -25.43 4.07 -20.27
CA LYS A 30 -25.77 3.65 -18.90
C LYS A 30 -24.56 3.57 -17.96
N MET A 31 -23.32 3.61 -18.48
CA MET A 31 -22.10 3.52 -17.69
C MET A 31 -21.35 4.83 -17.44
N LEU A 32 -21.87 6.00 -17.84
CA LEU A 32 -21.15 7.27 -17.66
C LEU A 32 -20.76 7.56 -16.20
N SER A 33 -21.69 7.31 -15.25
CA SER A 33 -21.39 7.48 -13.83
C SER A 33 -20.26 6.55 -13.35
N LYS A 34 -20.16 5.35 -13.93
CA LYS A 34 -19.11 4.39 -13.59
C LYS A 34 -17.75 4.85 -14.15
N VAL A 35 -17.72 5.39 -15.35
CA VAL A 35 -16.48 5.91 -15.96
C VAL A 35 -15.96 7.13 -15.19
N VAL A 36 -16.85 8.02 -14.74
CA VAL A 36 -16.47 9.13 -13.87
C VAL A 36 -15.96 8.62 -12.51
N GLU A 37 -16.59 7.58 -11.95
CA GLU A 37 -16.14 6.91 -10.72
C GLU A 37 -14.74 6.28 -10.90
N GLU A 38 -14.51 5.55 -12.00
CA GLU A 38 -13.21 4.96 -12.36
C GLU A 38 -12.13 6.05 -12.53
N ALA A 39 -12.43 7.15 -13.21
CA ALA A 39 -11.48 8.26 -13.38
C ALA A 39 -11.08 8.93 -12.05
N ILE A 40 -12.01 8.99 -11.09
CA ILE A 40 -11.74 9.49 -9.73
C ILE A 40 -10.90 8.48 -8.94
N GLU A 41 -11.18 7.17 -9.08
CA GLU A 41 -10.39 6.12 -8.45
C GLU A 41 -8.94 6.11 -8.94
N ASP A 42 -8.74 6.28 -10.25
CA ASP A 42 -7.41 6.35 -10.85
C ASP A 42 -6.59 7.54 -10.31
N GLU A 43 -7.19 8.73 -10.21
CA GLU A 43 -6.53 9.91 -9.64
C GLU A 43 -6.20 9.73 -8.15
N LEU A 44 -7.05 9.04 -7.40
CA LEU A 44 -6.86 8.77 -5.97
C LEU A 44 -6.11 7.47 -5.67
N CYS A 45 -5.60 6.77 -6.70
CA CYS A 45 -5.04 5.43 -6.59
C CYS A 45 -3.88 5.36 -5.58
N GLU A 46 -2.99 6.35 -5.58
CA GLU A 46 -1.87 6.44 -4.63
C GLU A 46 -2.34 6.47 -3.17
N LEU A 47 -3.38 7.26 -2.87
CA LEU A 47 -3.95 7.34 -1.52
C LEU A 47 -4.63 6.03 -1.13
N ILE A 48 -5.31 5.39 -2.07
CA ILE A 48 -5.94 4.07 -1.87
C ILE A 48 -4.87 3.02 -1.56
N ILE A 49 -3.78 2.98 -2.33
CA ILE A 49 -2.65 2.08 -2.13
C ILE A 49 -1.98 2.36 -0.78
N MET A 50 -1.67 3.63 -0.47
CA MET A 50 -1.06 4.02 0.81
C MET A 50 -1.91 3.58 1.99
N LYS A 51 -3.24 3.75 1.91
CA LYS A 51 -4.18 3.32 2.95
C LYS A 51 -4.25 1.80 3.08
N ALA A 52 -4.22 1.07 1.96
CA ALA A 52 -4.18 -0.39 1.94
C ALA A 52 -2.89 -0.92 2.55
N LEU A 53 -1.74 -0.40 2.12
CA LEU A 53 -0.42 -0.73 2.68
C LEU A 53 -0.36 -0.40 4.16
N SER A 54 -0.85 0.77 4.59
CA SER A 54 -0.88 1.15 6.01
C SER A 54 -1.72 0.18 6.84
N LYS A 55 -2.83 -0.35 6.30
CA LYS A 55 -3.62 -1.38 6.97
C LYS A 55 -2.89 -2.72 7.06
N MET A 56 -2.17 -3.11 6.01
CA MET A 56 -1.35 -4.34 5.99
C MET A 56 -0.13 -4.23 6.92
N LEU A 57 0.45 -3.05 7.00
CA LEU A 57 1.60 -2.72 7.85
C LEU A 57 1.19 -2.39 9.28
N LYS A 58 -0.12 -2.32 9.62
CA LYS A 58 -0.53 -2.28 11.02
C LYS A 58 0.09 -3.49 11.69
N PRO A 59 1.01 -3.30 12.64
CA PRO A 59 1.64 -4.43 13.28
C PRO A 59 0.53 -5.19 14.02
N GLU A 60 0.29 -6.46 13.68
CA GLU A 60 -0.55 -7.35 14.50
C GLU A 60 -0.01 -7.41 15.95
N LYS A 61 1.28 -7.09 16.13
CA LYS A 61 1.93 -6.94 17.44
C LYS A 61 2.75 -5.66 17.45
N LYS A 62 2.59 -4.84 18.50
CA LYS A 62 3.58 -3.80 18.87
C LYS A 62 4.97 -4.45 18.76
N ILE A 63 5.84 -3.90 17.90
CA ILE A 63 7.23 -4.30 17.88
C ILE A 63 7.72 -4.16 19.33
N PRO A 64 8.14 -5.23 20.01
CA PRO A 64 8.53 -5.12 21.40
C PRO A 64 9.75 -4.19 21.46
N LEU A 65 9.55 -2.99 21.98
CA LEU A 65 10.62 -2.02 22.24
C LEU A 65 11.65 -2.56 23.24
N THR A 66 11.30 -3.63 23.96
CA THR A 66 12.17 -4.30 24.92
C THR A 66 12.95 -5.42 24.21
N ILE A 67 14.18 -5.10 23.79
CA ILE A 67 15.14 -6.10 23.35
C ILE A 67 15.64 -6.85 24.60
N VAL A 68 15.24 -8.11 24.76
CA VAL A 68 15.72 -8.95 25.87
C VAL A 68 16.87 -9.82 25.37
N ALA A 69 18.00 -9.78 26.07
CA ALA A 69 19.13 -10.66 25.77
C ALA A 69 18.74 -12.13 26.02
N ILE A 70 18.69 -12.92 24.96
CA ILE A 70 18.46 -14.37 25.07
C ILE A 70 19.82 -15.03 25.30
N LYS A 71 19.97 -15.69 26.45
CA LYS A 71 21.15 -16.50 26.72
C LYS A 71 21.19 -17.68 25.74
N PRO A 72 22.32 -17.94 25.05
CA PRO A 72 22.45 -19.07 24.14
C PRO A 72 22.15 -20.39 24.87
N LYS A 73 21.38 -21.27 24.22
CA LYS A 73 21.05 -22.61 24.77
C LYS A 73 22.29 -23.48 24.96
N VAL A 74 23.32 -23.23 24.15
CA VAL A 74 24.58 -23.94 24.19
C VAL A 74 25.60 -23.06 24.91
N PRO A 75 26.41 -23.61 25.83
CA PRO A 75 27.48 -22.84 26.46
C PRO A 75 28.45 -22.34 25.39
N THR A 76 28.34 -21.06 25.05
CA THR A 76 29.26 -20.39 24.13
C THR A 76 30.27 -19.58 24.95
N ASN A 77 31.55 -19.73 24.63
CA ASN A 77 32.62 -18.91 25.19
C ASN A 77 33.36 -18.22 24.05
N ALA A 78 32.92 -17.01 23.72
CA ALA A 78 33.54 -16.18 22.69
C ALA A 78 35.02 -15.90 22.99
N GLY A 79 35.38 -15.73 24.26
CA GLY A 79 36.77 -15.51 24.68
C GLY A 79 37.71 -16.65 24.31
N LYS A 80 37.26 -17.91 24.48
CA LYS A 80 38.03 -19.10 24.08
C LYS A 80 38.27 -19.14 22.57
N VAL A 81 37.28 -18.76 21.77
CA VAL A 81 37.39 -18.74 20.30
C VAL A 81 38.33 -17.61 19.85
N VAL A 82 38.16 -16.40 20.38
CA VAL A 82 39.02 -15.25 20.05
C VAL A 82 40.47 -15.51 20.45
N ARG A 83 40.71 -16.14 21.61
CA ARG A 83 42.06 -16.52 22.05
C ARG A 83 42.72 -17.50 21.07
N LYS A 84 42.02 -18.57 20.68
CA LYS A 84 42.52 -19.51 19.66
C LYS A 84 42.87 -18.81 18.34
N MET A 85 42.02 -17.88 17.89
CA MET A 85 42.26 -17.12 16.65
C MET A 85 43.44 -16.15 16.75
N ARG A 86 43.77 -15.66 17.96
CA ARG A 86 44.97 -14.83 18.18
C ARG A 86 46.22 -15.69 18.23
N GLU A 87 46.18 -16.80 18.95
CA GLU A 87 47.29 -17.74 19.07
C GLU A 87 47.63 -18.37 17.70
N SER A 88 46.64 -18.64 16.84
CA SER A 88 46.88 -19.16 15.49
C SER A 88 47.51 -18.16 14.50
N ARG A 89 47.69 -16.89 14.91
CA ARG A 89 48.37 -15.86 14.10
C ARG A 89 49.84 -15.65 14.51
N THR A 90 50.29 -16.35 15.55
CA THR A 90 51.68 -16.35 16.03
C THR A 90 52.34 -17.65 15.62
#